data_AF-A0A7T1HKW5-F1
#
_entry.id   AF-A0A7T1HKW5-F1
#
_cell.length_a   1.000
_cell.length_b   1.000
_cell.length_c   1.000
_cell.angle_alpha   90.00
_cell.angle_beta   90.00
_cell.angle_gamma   90.00
#
_symmetry.space_group_name_H-M   'P 1'
#
loop_
_entity.id
_entity.type
_entity.pdbx_description
1 polymer ?
#
loop_
_entity_poly.entity_id
_entity_poly.type
_entity_poly.pdbx_seq_one_letter_code
_entity_poly.pdbx_strand_id
1 'polypeptide(L)'
;MSEPLALSLGQKFELERMSRMIDSTGDPQSLRGLAKQLLQAWHTQKAATEWIMRQQLGTPTKFGGLPKSAPGLSRENSSQPSVNGSMDVL
;
A
#
# COMPACT_ATOMS: atom_id res chain seq x y z
N MET A 1 -27.39 -11.48 6.89
CA MET A 1 -27.07 -10.75 5.64
C MET A 1 -26.29 -9.52 6.04
N SER A 2 -25.07 -9.34 5.54
CA SER A 2 -24.28 -8.13 5.79
C SER A 2 -24.99 -6.95 5.15
N GLU A 3 -25.30 -5.90 5.92
CA GLU A 3 -25.92 -4.68 5.38
C GLU A 3 -25.04 -4.12 4.25
N PRO A 4 -25.62 -3.79 3.08
CA PRO A 4 -24.87 -3.14 2.02
C PRO A 4 -24.30 -1.83 2.58
N LEU A 5 -23.01 -1.58 2.34
CA LEU A 5 -22.34 -0.35 2.76
C LEU A 5 -23.11 0.84 2.18
N ALA A 6 -23.96 1.46 3.00
CA ALA A 6 -24.83 2.53 2.56
C ALA A 6 -23.95 3.73 2.18
N LEU A 7 -24.12 4.22 0.95
CA LEU A 7 -23.42 5.42 0.50
C LEU A 7 -23.79 6.60 1.42
N SER A 8 -22.78 7.34 1.85
CA SER A 8 -22.98 8.61 2.56
C SER A 8 -23.70 9.62 1.66
N LEU A 9 -24.32 10.64 2.26
CA LEU A 9 -25.01 11.69 1.50
C LEU A 9 -24.08 12.37 0.48
N GLY A 10 -22.82 12.64 0.85
CA GLY A 10 -21.81 13.19 -0.05
C GLY A 10 -21.44 12.25 -1.19
N GLN A 11 -21.32 10.95 -0.92
CA GLN A 11 -21.06 9.94 -1.96
C GLN A 11 -22.21 9.86 -2.98
N LYS A 12 -23.46 10.02 -2.53
CA LYS A 12 -24.62 10.05 -3.42
C LYS A 12 -24.60 11.27 -4.35
N PHE A 13 -24.25 12.46 -3.84
CA PHE A 13 -24.10 13.64 -4.69
C PHE A 13 -22.99 13.51 -5.72
N GLU A 14 -21.85 12.93 -5.34
CA GLU A 14 -20.74 12.72 -6.28
C GLU A 14 -21.12 11.72 -7.38
N LEU A 15 -21.88 10.67 -7.01
CA LEU A 15 -22.43 9.72 -7.97
C LEU A 15 -23.38 10.40 -8.96
N GLU A 16 -24.31 11.23 -8.49
CA GLU A 16 -25.20 12.03 -9.33
C GLU A 16 -24.42 12.99 -10.26
N ARG A 17 -23.41 13.67 -9.73
CA ARG A 17 -22.54 14.58 -10.51
C ARG A 17 -21.82 13.82 -11.64
N MET A 18 -21.25 12.66 -11.32
CA MET A 18 -20.57 11.82 -12.30
C MET A 18 -21.55 11.24 -13.33
N SER A 19 -22.74 10.81 -12.91
CA SER A 19 -23.78 10.33 -13.82
C SER A 19 -24.15 11.41 -14.83
N ARG A 20 -24.42 12.64 -14.36
CA ARG A 20 -24.75 13.76 -15.26
C ARG A 20 -23.62 14.10 -16.23
N MET A 21 -22.36 14.01 -15.81
CA MET A 21 -21.23 14.19 -16.74
C MET A 21 -21.23 13.13 -17.83
N ILE A 22 -21.43 11.86 -17.48
CA ILE A 22 -21.51 10.76 -18.45
C ILE A 22 -22.66 11.01 -19.42
N ASP A 23 -23.85 11.34 -18.93
CA ASP A 23 -25.03 11.59 -19.76
C ASP A 23 -24.86 12.81 -20.68
N SER A 24 -24.11 13.82 -20.24
CA SER A 24 -23.78 15.00 -21.05
C SER A 24 -22.68 14.76 -22.08
N THR A 25 -21.97 13.62 -22.02
CA THR A 25 -20.87 13.30 -22.93
C THR A 25 -21.41 12.82 -24.27
N GLY A 26 -21.58 13.75 -25.22
CA GLY A 26 -22.08 13.44 -26.57
C GLY A 26 -21.03 12.90 -27.55
N ASP A 27 -19.73 13.02 -27.23
CA ASP A 27 -18.63 12.53 -28.06
C ASP A 27 -18.25 11.08 -27.70
N PRO A 28 -18.36 10.11 -28.63
CA PRO A 28 -18.02 8.72 -28.37
C PRO A 28 -16.57 8.50 -27.95
N GLN A 29 -15.64 9.36 -28.38
CA GLN A 29 -14.23 9.21 -28.02
C GLN A 29 -13.98 9.65 -26.57
N SER A 30 -14.62 10.73 -26.13
CA SER A 30 -14.63 11.18 -24.74
C SER A 30 -15.24 10.13 -23.81
N LEU A 31 -16.34 9.49 -24.22
CA LEU A 31 -16.94 8.38 -23.47
C LEU A 31 -16.00 7.17 -23.34
N ARG A 32 -15.29 6.81 -24.42
CA ARG A 32 -14.24 5.77 -24.38
C ARG A 32 -13.10 6.14 -23.42
N GLY A 33 -12.72 7.42 -23.38
CA GLY A 33 -11.72 7.93 -22.44
C GLY A 33 -12.16 7.75 -20.98
N LEU A 34 -13.37 8.20 -20.65
CA LEU A 34 -13.97 8.05 -19.32
C LEU A 34 -14.08 6.58 -18.90
N ALA A 35 -14.51 5.70 -19.81
CA ALA A 35 -14.62 4.26 -19.54
C ALA A 35 -13.26 3.63 -19.19
N LYS A 36 -12.19 3.98 -19.92
CA LYS A 36 -10.83 3.51 -19.62
C LYS A 36 -10.34 3.99 -18.25
N GLN A 37 -10.62 5.25 -17.92
CA GLN A 37 -10.26 5.82 -16.62
C GLN A 37 -11.00 5.12 -15.47
N LEU A 38 -12.30 4.85 -15.63
CA LEU A 38 -13.07 4.07 -14.64
C LEU A 38 -12.49 2.66 -14.45
N LEU A 39 -12.15 1.98 -15.55
CA LEU A 39 -11.56 0.65 -15.50
C LEU A 39 -10.22 0.65 -14.74
N GLN A 40 -9.36 1.62 -15.02
CA GLN A 40 -8.09 1.78 -14.31
C GLN A 40 -8.32 2.04 -12.81
N ALA A 41 -9.21 2.98 -12.47
CA ALA A 41 -9.51 3.32 -11.08
C ALA A 41 -10.05 2.10 -10.31
N TRP A 42 -10.91 1.29 -10.93
CA TRP A 42 -11.42 0.06 -10.33
C TRP A 42 -10.30 -0.95 -10.02
N HIS A 43 -9.38 -1.18 -10.96
CA HIS A 43 -8.24 -2.06 -10.73
C HIS A 43 -7.32 -1.53 -9.62
N THR A 44 -7.06 -0.22 -9.58
CA THR A 44 -6.26 0.40 -8.51
C THR A 44 -6.92 0.20 -7.14
N GLN A 45 -8.23 0.44 -7.04
CA GLN A 45 -8.96 0.24 -5.78
C GLN A 45 -8.96 -1.23 -5.35
N LYS A 46 -9.12 -2.16 -6.29
CA LYS A 46 -9.03 -3.60 -6.03
C LYS A 46 -7.65 -3.98 -5.49
N ALA A 47 -6.58 -3.54 -6.15
CA ALA A 47 -5.21 -3.80 -5.72
C ALA A 47 -4.91 -3.21 -4.34
N ALA A 48 -5.38 -1.98 -4.06
CA ALA A 48 -5.24 -1.36 -2.75
C ALA A 48 -5.97 -2.15 -1.65
N THR A 49 -7.20 -2.60 -1.94
CA THR A 49 -7.98 -3.42 -1.00
C THR A 49 -7.29 -4.76 -0.73
N GLU A 50 -6.83 -5.44 -1.78
CA GLU A 50 -6.07 -6.69 -1.66
C GLU A 50 -4.78 -6.50 -0.86
N TRP A 51 -4.06 -5.40 -1.07
CA TRP A 51 -2.86 -5.06 -0.30
C TRP A 51 -3.18 -4.86 1.19
N ILE A 52 -4.22 -4.09 1.53
CA ILE A 52 -4.65 -3.87 2.92
C ILE A 52 -5.02 -5.19 3.59
N MET A 53 -5.80 -6.04 2.92
CA MET A 53 -6.19 -7.36 3.46
C MET A 53 -4.96 -8.24 3.73
N ARG A 54 -3.98 -8.26 2.81
CA ARG A 54 -2.72 -9.01 3.01
C ARG A 54 -1.90 -8.48 4.18
N GLN A 55 -1.86 -7.17 4.41
CA GLN A 55 -1.16 -6.57 5.55
C GLN A 55 -1.85 -6.90 6.88
N GLN A 56 -3.18 -6.85 6.93
CA GLN A 56 -3.95 -7.15 8.15
C GLN A 56 -3.89 -8.63 8.56
N LEU A 57 -3.80 -9.56 7.61
CA LEU A 57 -3.58 -10.99 7.90
C LEU A 57 -2.09 -11.38 8.05
N GLY A 58 -1.17 -10.47 7.69
CA GLY A 58 0.27 -10.73 7.60
C GLY A 58 1.09 -10.40 8.85
N THR A 59 0.49 -9.94 9.95
CA THR A 59 1.19 -9.70 11.22
C THR A 59 0.93 -10.85 12.20
N PRO A 60 1.71 -11.95 12.17
CA PRO A 60 1.92 -12.71 13.39
C PRO A 60 2.65 -11.79 14.36
N THR A 61 1.88 -11.21 15.27
CA THR A 61 2.37 -10.62 16.51
C THR A 61 3.32 -11.64 17.15
N LYS A 62 4.63 -11.46 16.96
CA LYS A 62 5.66 -12.13 17.77
C LYS A 62 5.72 -11.38 19.10
N PHE A 63 4.64 -11.45 19.87
CA PHE A 63 4.68 -11.15 21.30
C PHE A 63 5.05 -12.45 22.02
N GLY A 64 6.26 -12.52 22.56
CA GLY A 64 6.69 -13.63 23.41
C GLY A 64 8.05 -14.19 23.00
N GLY A 65 9.11 -13.47 23.34
CA GLY A 65 10.49 -13.93 23.17
C GLY A 65 11.44 -13.02 23.93
N LEU A 66 11.27 -12.97 25.25
CA LEU A 66 12.15 -12.27 26.17
C LEU A 66 13.51 -12.98 26.19
N PRO A 67 14.64 -12.37 25.77
CA PRO A 67 15.93 -12.86 26.25
C PRO A 67 16.12 -12.34 27.66
N LYS A 68 15.87 -13.23 28.62
CA LYS A 68 16.23 -13.12 30.03
C LYS A 68 17.72 -12.75 30.14
N SER A 69 17.99 -11.70 30.89
CA SER A 69 19.32 -11.22 31.23
C SER A 69 20.17 -12.32 31.89
N ALA A 70 21.44 -12.42 31.52
CA ALA A 70 22.51 -12.85 32.42
C ALA A 70 23.85 -12.20 32.03
N PRO A 71 24.63 -11.67 33.00
CA PRO A 71 25.92 -11.00 32.79
C PRO A 71 27.09 -11.99 32.88
N GLY A 72 28.21 -11.70 32.22
CA GLY A 72 29.53 -12.19 32.64
C GLY A 72 30.50 -12.69 31.57
N LEU A 73 31.72 -12.18 31.71
CA LEU A 73 33.03 -12.70 31.27
C LEU A 73 33.50 -12.45 29.82
N SER A 74 34.23 -11.34 29.72
CA SER A 74 35.51 -11.12 29.04
C SER A 74 36.08 -12.23 28.15
N ARG A 75 36.44 -11.87 26.92
CA ARG A 75 37.71 -12.29 26.33
C ARG A 75 38.23 -11.25 25.35
N GLU A 76 39.26 -10.55 25.80
CA GLU A 76 40.26 -9.86 24.99
C GLU A 76 40.63 -10.67 23.74
N ASN A 77 40.64 -10.01 22.59
CA ASN A 77 41.70 -10.23 21.62
C ASN A 77 41.92 -8.96 20.79
N SER A 78 42.92 -8.20 21.21
CA SER A 78 43.58 -7.17 20.40
C SER A 78 44.21 -7.80 19.16
N SER A 79 43.98 -7.24 17.97
CA SER A 79 44.98 -7.04 16.89
C SER A 79 44.34 -6.37 15.66
N GLN A 80 44.57 -5.07 15.51
CA GLN A 80 44.51 -4.29 14.26
C GLN A 80 45.64 -4.74 13.28
N PRO A 81 45.82 -4.15 12.07
CA PRO A 81 44.89 -3.57 11.08
C PRO A 81 45.18 -4.12 9.64
N SER A 82 44.33 -3.91 8.64
CA SER A 82 44.85 -3.74 7.25
C SER A 82 43.87 -3.05 6.31
N VAL A 83 44.42 -2.06 5.62
CA VAL A 83 43.81 -1.18 4.60
C VAL A 83 43.63 -1.94 3.29
N ASN A 84 42.48 -1.78 2.64
CA ASN A 84 42.32 -2.01 1.20
C ASN A 84 41.26 -1.00 0.73
N GLY A 85 41.66 0.11 0.11
CA GLY A 85 41.98 0.18 -1.33
C GLY A 85 40.72 0.73 -2.02
N SER A 86 40.55 2.05 -2.05
CA SER A 86 40.82 2.87 -3.24
C SER A 86 40.27 2.25 -4.51
N MET A 87 39.13 2.73 -5.00
CA MET A 87 38.95 2.93 -6.44
C MET A 87 37.76 3.86 -6.75
N ASP A 88 38.15 5.07 -7.15
CA ASP A 88 37.69 5.85 -8.29
C ASP A 88 36.20 6.18 -8.44
N VAL A 89 35.92 7.47 -8.17
CA VAL A 89 34.81 8.22 -8.77
C VAL A 89 35.27 8.79 -10.11
N LEU A 90 34.62 8.34 -11.18
CA LEU A 90 34.48 9.06 -12.45
C LEU A 90 33.00 9.05 -12.84
#